data_AF-A0A970VPH9-F1
#
_entry.id   AF-A0A970VPH9-F1
#
_cell.length_a   1.000
_cell.length_b   1.000
_cell.length_c   1.000
_cell.angle_alpha   90.00
_cell.angle_beta   90.00
_cell.angle_gamma   90.00
#
_symmetry.space_group_name_H-M   'P 1'
#
loop_
_entity.id
_entity.type
_entity.pdbx_description
1 polymer ?
#
loop_
_entity_poly.entity_id
_entity_poly.type
_entity_poly.pdbx_seq_one_letter_code
_entity_poly.pdbx_strand_id
1 'polypeptide(L)'
;STNRINRINSGFQPGSAIKPVLVYGPAIEYGLLSPASVLDDAPSIWPDPHRGWFAPENFARTFRGLVTVREAIVTSDNIPAIKAFEMMRYQLNSMAAIDFARKLGLKIPDSSASALSSAIGGSNYLVTPLQMAQAFSAFANKGRVSEPIFVTRIVDRNGEEIYTATPRSEVVMKEETAFLITSMLRDVVTRGTAYPARLSGYNVAAKTGTTDDAHDRWTVGYSRDYVFSVWMGNDNKQVTVDGKTVYVPGLVSNTAYVRLNEMFGAIVKGTIGKNDVPFHPAPNGVTRVTVCNKSGLLPGPHCPSEHIITDWAMRGREPKDVCDLHIPVEICTESGLLASEHCPDHSVEVRVFLNRPEFTPTDERWKSGAVGREPADAKLMPPTEYCEVHNPDSVKYTLTVTPTDQGMRLTWNAPRLHNGFNIYRQDFNSSGFVKVNAQPVTGLEFFDNFRPLPGMTYKYQVMIIGADEQETRRHDIVEAGLPLSLNLSASAADNKVTLTWNPLNIEIPNGHVAKYKVYRDGKDMAFDRPETLFEDEDVKPGTSYKYQVAAVYNIGGKEYVSRPTAAVTVTLPEAGNGNGNGNGNGDGNGENGENGDGVWFGPFPPVFFL
;
A
#
# COMPACT_ATOMS: atom_id res chain seq x y z
N SER A 1 54.25 -30.94 -11.64
CA SER A 1 54.16 -29.53 -11.21
C SER A 1 55.43 -29.18 -10.46
N THR A 2 56.18 -28.15 -10.88
CA THR A 2 57.40 -27.64 -10.21
C THR A 2 57.09 -26.55 -9.18
N ASN A 3 55.82 -26.20 -8.99
CA ASN A 3 55.39 -25.17 -8.07
C ASN A 3 55.50 -25.65 -6.62
N ARG A 4 56.38 -25.01 -5.84
CA ARG A 4 56.66 -25.33 -4.42
C ARG A 4 55.93 -24.42 -3.42
N ILE A 5 54.98 -23.59 -3.87
CA ILE A 5 54.26 -22.65 -3.00
C ILE A 5 53.35 -23.42 -2.03
N ASN A 6 53.58 -23.23 -0.73
CA ASN A 6 52.69 -23.72 0.32
C ASN A 6 51.55 -22.73 0.58
N ARG A 7 50.41 -22.99 -0.05
CA ARG A 7 49.22 -22.13 0.01
C ARG A 7 48.58 -22.04 1.38
N ILE A 8 48.87 -22.98 2.30
CA ILE A 8 48.31 -22.97 3.66
C ILE A 8 48.74 -21.70 4.42
N ASN A 9 49.94 -21.18 4.11
CA ASN A 9 50.54 -20.00 4.75
C ASN A 9 50.72 -18.82 3.77
N SER A 10 50.16 -18.89 2.57
CA SER A 10 50.12 -17.78 1.62
C SER A 10 48.86 -16.94 1.85
N GLY A 11 48.98 -15.62 1.73
CA GLY A 11 47.86 -14.70 1.90
C GLY A 11 47.06 -14.52 0.61
N PHE A 12 45.74 -14.63 0.72
CA PHE A 12 44.80 -14.39 -0.38
C PHE A 12 43.66 -13.48 0.08
N GLN A 13 42.99 -12.83 -0.87
CA GLN A 13 41.88 -11.94 -0.54
C GLN A 13 40.65 -12.79 -0.11
N PRO A 14 40.06 -12.57 1.07
CA PRO A 14 39.04 -13.48 1.61
C PRO A 14 37.66 -13.38 0.92
N GLY A 15 37.38 -12.26 0.26
CA GLY A 15 36.04 -11.91 -0.19
C GLY A 15 35.02 -12.03 0.95
N SER A 16 33.78 -12.42 0.61
CA SER A 16 32.70 -12.58 1.59
C SER A 16 32.91 -13.64 2.68
N ALA A 17 33.96 -14.48 2.60
CA ALA A 17 34.27 -15.43 3.68
C ALA A 17 34.67 -14.73 4.98
N ILE A 18 35.06 -13.44 4.91
CA ILE A 18 35.42 -12.65 6.10
C ILE A 18 34.21 -12.19 6.91
N LYS A 19 33.00 -12.08 6.31
CA LYS A 19 31.82 -11.47 6.95
C LYS A 19 31.49 -12.02 8.34
N PRO A 20 31.57 -13.35 8.61
CA PRO A 20 31.32 -13.86 9.96
C PRO A 20 32.35 -13.38 10.99
N VAL A 21 33.60 -13.19 10.57
CA VAL A 21 34.74 -12.87 11.44
C VAL A 21 34.90 -11.37 11.67
N LEU A 22 34.69 -10.56 10.63
CA LEU A 22 34.94 -9.11 10.68
C LEU A 22 33.67 -8.26 10.82
N VAL A 23 32.50 -8.80 10.46
CA VAL A 23 31.25 -8.03 10.42
C VAL A 23 30.23 -8.56 11.42
N TYR A 24 29.65 -9.72 11.15
CA TYR A 24 28.50 -10.20 11.90
C TYR A 24 28.89 -10.74 13.29
N GLY A 25 30.03 -11.41 13.41
CA GLY A 25 30.57 -11.87 14.69
C GLY A 25 30.75 -10.73 15.69
N PRO A 26 31.54 -9.68 15.38
CA PRO A 26 31.70 -8.55 16.30
C PRO A 26 30.40 -7.77 16.51
N ALA A 27 29.58 -7.55 15.49
CA ALA A 27 28.32 -6.81 15.66
C ALA A 27 27.35 -7.53 16.61
N ILE A 28 27.33 -8.86 16.59
CA ILE A 28 26.58 -9.69 17.54
C ILE A 28 27.24 -9.69 18.92
N GLU A 29 28.57 -9.85 19.00
CA GLU A 29 29.32 -9.86 20.27
C GLU A 29 29.08 -8.60 21.11
N TYR A 30 29.09 -7.43 20.45
CA TYR A 30 28.87 -6.14 21.09
C TYR A 30 27.37 -5.79 21.23
N GLY A 31 26.46 -6.68 20.82
CA GLY A 31 25.02 -6.53 21.02
C GLY A 31 24.37 -5.46 20.15
N LEU A 32 24.98 -5.11 19.01
CA LEU A 32 24.40 -4.19 18.02
C LEU A 32 23.41 -4.89 17.10
N LEU A 33 23.68 -6.16 16.78
CA LEU A 33 22.87 -6.96 15.88
C LEU A 33 22.52 -8.32 16.48
N SER A 34 21.43 -8.90 15.99
CA SER A 34 21.03 -10.28 16.19
C SER A 34 20.71 -10.91 14.83
N PRO A 35 20.57 -12.24 14.72
CA PRO A 35 20.08 -12.88 13.50
C PRO A 35 18.77 -12.27 12.94
N ALA A 36 17.88 -11.81 13.83
CA ALA A 36 16.60 -11.18 13.50
C ALA A 36 16.69 -9.68 13.16
N SER A 37 17.80 -9.00 13.50
CA SER A 37 17.96 -7.58 13.20
C SER A 37 17.89 -7.35 11.69
N VAL A 38 17.32 -6.22 11.27
CA VAL A 38 17.16 -5.88 9.86
C VAL A 38 18.19 -4.85 9.41
N LEU A 39 18.70 -5.07 8.21
CA LEU A 39 19.59 -4.16 7.49
C LEU A 39 19.00 -3.90 6.10
N ASP A 40 19.13 -2.68 5.62
CA ASP A 40 18.58 -2.27 4.33
C ASP A 40 19.56 -2.55 3.19
N ASP A 41 19.24 -3.52 2.33
CA ASP A 41 19.93 -3.85 1.08
C ASP A 41 19.38 -3.02 -0.10
N ALA A 42 19.37 -1.70 0.04
CA ALA A 42 19.06 -0.76 -1.03
C ALA A 42 20.34 -0.18 -1.67
N PRO A 43 20.28 0.32 -2.92
CA PRO A 43 21.42 0.99 -3.53
C PRO A 43 21.97 2.07 -2.60
N SER A 44 23.26 1.95 -2.28
CA SER A 44 23.94 2.83 -1.34
C SER A 44 25.30 3.21 -1.89
N ILE A 45 25.71 4.45 -1.64
CA ILE A 45 27.02 4.98 -2.01
C ILE A 45 27.67 5.63 -0.80
N TRP A 46 28.99 5.57 -0.76
CA TRP A 46 29.79 6.24 0.25
C TRP A 46 30.84 7.12 -0.41
N PRO A 47 31.25 8.23 0.22
CA PRO A 47 32.42 8.98 -0.22
C PRO A 47 33.66 8.09 -0.17
N ASP A 48 34.47 8.11 -1.23
CA ASP A 48 35.75 7.40 -1.28
C ASP A 48 36.87 8.39 -1.64
N PRO A 49 37.91 8.54 -0.80
CA PRO A 49 38.96 9.53 -1.01
C PRO A 49 39.83 9.26 -2.25
N HIS A 50 39.81 8.05 -2.81
CA HIS A 50 40.61 7.66 -3.96
C HIS A 50 39.81 7.60 -5.26
N ARG A 51 38.50 7.28 -5.18
CA ARG A 51 37.63 7.03 -6.34
C ARG A 51 36.49 8.04 -6.46
N GLY A 52 36.40 9.01 -5.55
CA GLY A 52 35.28 9.93 -5.40
C GLY A 52 34.10 9.26 -4.69
N TRP A 53 33.60 8.16 -5.26
CA TRP A 53 32.49 7.39 -4.72
C TRP A 53 32.79 5.89 -4.66
N PHE A 54 32.41 5.26 -3.55
CA PHE A 54 32.31 3.82 -3.40
C PHE A 54 30.85 3.40 -3.57
N ALA A 55 30.54 2.84 -4.73
CA ALA A 55 29.23 2.31 -5.10
C ALA A 55 29.30 0.77 -5.22
N PRO A 56 29.20 0.02 -4.11
CA PRO A 56 29.26 -1.44 -4.12
C PRO A 56 28.02 -2.06 -4.77
N GLU A 57 28.17 -3.29 -5.24
CA GLU A 57 27.07 -4.12 -5.74
C GLU A 57 27.03 -5.47 -5.04
N ASN A 58 25.84 -6.05 -4.94
CA ASN A 58 25.69 -7.47 -4.65
C ASN A 58 26.17 -8.30 -5.83
N PHE A 59 26.62 -9.53 -5.58
CA PHE A 59 27.03 -10.45 -6.65
C PHE A 59 25.90 -10.67 -7.67
N ALA A 60 24.65 -10.78 -7.20
CA ALA A 60 23.46 -10.93 -8.04
C ALA A 60 23.04 -9.65 -8.78
N ARG A 61 23.74 -8.52 -8.56
CA ARG A 61 23.44 -7.21 -9.16
C ARG A 61 22.00 -6.73 -8.94
N THR A 62 21.37 -7.23 -7.89
CA THR A 62 20.01 -6.91 -7.44
C THR A 62 20.06 -6.52 -5.97
N PHE A 63 19.05 -5.76 -5.55
CA PHE A 63 18.89 -5.24 -4.21
C PHE A 63 17.62 -5.84 -3.62
N ARG A 64 17.69 -6.40 -2.42
CA ARG A 64 16.56 -7.08 -1.76
C ARG A 64 15.72 -6.14 -0.90
N GLY A 65 16.25 -4.98 -0.54
CA GLY A 65 15.66 -4.06 0.42
C GLY A 65 15.85 -4.53 1.85
N LEU A 66 14.84 -4.36 2.69
CA LEU A 66 14.90 -4.71 4.11
C LEU A 66 15.01 -6.24 4.27
N VAL A 67 16.16 -6.68 4.80
CA VAL A 67 16.51 -8.09 5.02
C VAL A 67 17.05 -8.32 6.43
N THR A 68 16.77 -9.48 7.02
CA THR A 68 17.37 -9.85 8.30
C THR A 68 18.86 -10.15 8.15
N VAL A 69 19.64 -10.02 9.23
CA VAL A 69 21.07 -10.39 9.25
C VAL A 69 21.26 -11.85 8.86
N ARG A 70 20.37 -12.75 9.30
CA ARG A 70 20.36 -14.15 8.86
C ARG A 70 20.17 -14.27 7.35
N GLU A 71 19.25 -13.53 6.75
CA GLU A 71 19.06 -13.62 5.31
C GLU A 71 20.27 -13.04 4.56
N ALA A 72 20.77 -11.88 4.98
CA ALA A 72 21.92 -11.23 4.37
C ALA A 72 23.20 -12.10 4.37
N ILE A 73 23.43 -12.93 5.40
CA ILE A 73 24.59 -13.84 5.43
C ILE A 73 24.36 -15.10 4.58
N VAL A 74 23.11 -15.57 4.47
CA VAL A 74 22.71 -16.74 3.64
C VAL A 74 22.89 -16.45 2.15
N THR A 75 22.44 -15.28 1.71
CA THR A 75 22.58 -14.77 0.33
C THR A 75 23.94 -14.12 0.08
N SER A 76 24.65 -13.79 1.17
CA SER A 76 25.96 -13.15 1.14
C SER A 76 25.94 -11.74 0.56
N ASP A 77 24.88 -10.98 0.81
CA ASP A 77 24.70 -9.61 0.30
C ASP A 77 25.75 -8.66 0.88
N ASN A 78 26.26 -7.76 0.03
CA ASN A 78 27.37 -6.87 0.31
C ASN A 78 26.93 -5.62 1.05
N ILE A 79 25.81 -5.02 0.66
CA ILE A 79 25.36 -3.73 1.21
C ILE A 79 25.01 -3.86 2.70
N PRO A 80 24.22 -4.87 3.15
CA PRO A 80 24.01 -5.10 4.58
C PRO A 80 25.30 -5.28 5.37
N ALA A 81 26.27 -6.04 4.83
CA ALA A 81 27.54 -6.27 5.51
C ALA A 81 28.35 -4.96 5.68
N ILE A 82 28.34 -4.09 4.66
CA ILE A 82 28.99 -2.78 4.72
C ILE A 82 28.30 -1.87 5.74
N LYS A 83 26.96 -1.81 5.73
CA LYS A 83 26.16 -1.04 6.71
C LYS A 83 26.38 -1.53 8.14
N ALA A 84 26.49 -2.84 8.36
CA ALA A 84 26.81 -3.40 9.67
C ALA A 84 28.23 -3.04 10.13
N PHE A 85 29.21 -3.06 9.22
CA PHE A 85 30.58 -2.64 9.51
C PHE A 85 30.67 -1.14 9.83
N GLU A 86 29.98 -0.32 9.05
CA GLU A 86 29.83 1.11 9.27
C GLU A 86 29.15 1.42 10.61
N MET A 87 28.07 0.72 10.94
CA MET A 87 27.35 0.83 12.22
C MET A 87 28.30 0.60 13.41
N MET A 88 29.15 -0.43 13.35
CA MET A 88 30.16 -0.68 14.40
C MET A 88 31.14 0.48 14.53
N ARG A 89 31.59 1.06 13.40
CA ARG A 89 32.52 2.20 13.43
C ARG A 89 31.92 3.42 14.11
N TYR A 90 30.63 3.68 13.90
CA TYR A 90 29.94 4.84 14.45
C TYR A 90 29.47 4.64 15.90
N GLN A 91 28.96 3.46 16.25
CA GLN A 91 28.37 3.21 17.56
C GLN A 91 29.36 2.69 18.61
N LEU A 92 30.52 2.17 18.18
CA LEU A 92 31.57 1.68 19.07
C LEU A 92 32.83 2.54 18.86
N ASN A 93 33.89 1.89 18.37
CA ASN A 93 35.16 2.46 17.99
C ASN A 93 35.52 1.88 16.62
N SER A 94 36.18 2.65 15.75
CA SER A 94 36.52 2.22 14.39
C SER A 94 37.38 0.94 14.35
N MET A 95 38.17 0.68 15.39
CA MET A 95 38.99 -0.53 15.51
C MET A 95 38.24 -1.74 16.06
N ALA A 96 37.02 -1.61 16.61
CA ALA A 96 36.33 -2.70 17.33
C ALA A 96 36.19 -3.99 16.50
N ALA A 97 35.88 -3.84 15.21
CA ALA A 97 35.80 -4.96 14.27
C ALA A 97 37.18 -5.57 13.97
N ILE A 98 38.21 -4.72 13.79
CA ILE A 98 39.58 -5.13 13.51
C ILE A 98 40.17 -5.90 14.71
N ASP A 99 39.97 -5.38 15.93
CA ASP A 99 40.48 -5.98 17.16
C ASP A 99 39.82 -7.33 17.44
N PHE A 100 38.52 -7.46 17.16
CA PHE A 100 37.82 -8.74 17.24
C PHE A 100 38.40 -9.77 16.26
N ALA A 101 38.59 -9.37 14.99
CA ALA A 101 39.20 -10.25 14.00
C ALA A 101 40.66 -10.64 14.35
N ARG A 102 41.42 -9.74 14.98
CA ARG A 102 42.79 -10.01 15.47
C ARG A 102 42.81 -11.01 16.62
N LYS A 103 41.87 -10.93 17.57
CA LYS A 103 41.69 -11.95 18.62
C LYS A 103 41.43 -13.34 18.02
N LEU A 104 40.82 -13.40 16.84
CA LEU A 104 40.60 -14.65 16.08
C LEU A 104 41.82 -15.13 15.27
N GLY A 105 42.97 -14.46 15.37
CA GLY A 105 44.22 -14.84 14.70
C GLY A 105 44.44 -14.19 13.33
N LEU A 106 43.55 -13.30 12.89
CA LEU A 106 43.73 -12.59 11.62
C LEU A 106 44.70 -11.42 11.75
N LYS A 107 45.50 -11.20 10.70
CA LYS A 107 46.47 -10.08 10.62
C LYS A 107 45.92 -8.99 9.71
N ILE A 108 44.99 -8.20 10.24
CA ILE A 108 44.34 -7.10 9.51
C ILE A 108 45.03 -5.78 9.92
N PRO A 109 45.45 -4.90 9.00
CA PRO A 109 46.07 -3.62 9.30
C PRO A 109 45.04 -2.56 9.75
N ASP A 110 45.48 -1.57 10.52
CA ASP A 110 44.60 -0.51 11.05
C ASP A 110 43.89 0.29 9.96
N SER A 111 44.53 0.47 8.79
CA SER A 111 43.94 1.11 7.61
C SER A 111 42.66 0.41 7.11
N SER A 112 42.42 -0.85 7.49
CA SER A 112 41.20 -1.56 7.15
C SER A 112 39.98 -1.05 7.93
N ALA A 113 40.18 -0.43 9.09
CA ALA A 113 39.10 0.14 9.90
C ALA A 113 38.36 1.27 9.18
N SER A 114 39.07 2.10 8.40
CA SER A 114 38.48 3.21 7.65
C SER A 114 37.96 2.79 6.27
N ALA A 115 38.41 1.66 5.73
CA ALA A 115 38.01 1.15 4.43
C ALA A 115 36.74 0.29 4.52
N LEU A 116 35.59 0.81 4.08
CA LEU A 116 34.32 0.07 4.09
C LEU A 116 34.33 -1.21 3.25
N SER A 117 35.14 -1.26 2.18
CA SER A 117 35.36 -2.47 1.39
C SER A 117 35.98 -3.62 2.18
N SER A 118 36.61 -3.35 3.34
CA SER A 118 37.12 -4.38 4.23
C SER A 118 36.03 -5.36 4.67
N ALA A 119 34.80 -4.86 4.87
CA ALA A 119 33.64 -5.65 5.31
C ALA A 119 33.29 -6.80 4.35
N ILE A 120 33.66 -6.65 3.08
CA ILE A 120 33.39 -7.63 2.02
C ILE A 120 34.68 -8.30 1.52
N GLY A 121 35.77 -8.16 2.26
CA GLY A 121 37.07 -8.75 1.94
C GLY A 121 37.81 -8.01 0.84
N GLY A 122 37.75 -6.68 0.81
CA GLY A 122 38.52 -5.85 -0.11
C GLY A 122 40.04 -6.06 0.00
N SER A 123 40.80 -5.58 -0.99
CA SER A 123 42.23 -5.89 -1.19
C SER A 123 43.21 -5.24 -0.19
N ASN A 124 42.73 -4.60 0.87
CA ASN A 124 43.58 -3.89 1.84
C ASN A 124 44.27 -4.84 2.84
N TYR A 125 43.90 -6.12 2.84
CA TYR A 125 44.54 -7.17 3.64
C TYR A 125 44.38 -8.53 2.98
N LEU A 126 45.25 -9.47 3.35
CA LEU A 126 45.26 -10.85 2.89
C LEU A 126 45.20 -11.77 4.10
N VAL A 127 44.56 -12.93 3.94
CA VAL A 127 44.47 -13.96 4.98
C VAL A 127 44.93 -15.30 4.44
N THR A 128 45.52 -16.13 5.29
CA THR A 128 45.93 -17.49 4.91
C THR A 128 44.80 -18.50 5.18
N PRO A 129 44.77 -19.64 4.48
CA PRO A 129 43.87 -20.73 4.81
C PRO A 129 44.00 -21.22 6.26
N LEU A 130 45.21 -21.21 6.84
CA LEU A 130 45.41 -21.54 8.24
C LEU A 130 44.76 -20.52 9.18
N GLN A 131 44.90 -19.23 8.91
CA GLN A 131 44.27 -18.17 9.70
C GLN A 131 42.74 -18.24 9.63
N MET A 132 42.17 -18.52 8.46
CA MET A 132 40.73 -18.69 8.29
C MET A 132 40.20 -19.92 9.04
N ALA A 133 40.94 -21.05 8.98
CA ALA A 133 40.61 -22.24 9.76
C ALA A 133 40.65 -21.94 11.28
N GLN A 134 41.70 -21.25 11.75
CA GLN A 134 41.82 -20.85 13.15
C GLN A 134 40.65 -19.95 13.58
N ALA A 135 40.32 -18.91 12.81
CA ALA A 135 39.23 -17.99 13.12
C ALA A 135 37.86 -18.71 13.19
N PHE A 136 37.56 -19.58 12.21
CA PHE A 136 36.30 -20.32 12.19
C PHE A 136 36.22 -21.39 13.28
N SER A 137 37.35 -21.92 13.75
CA SER A 137 37.39 -22.87 14.87
C SER A 137 36.81 -22.29 16.15
N ALA A 138 36.92 -20.96 16.36
CA ALA A 138 36.33 -20.32 17.54
C ALA A 138 34.81 -20.45 17.57
N PHE A 139 34.13 -20.39 16.41
CA PHE A 139 32.67 -20.55 16.36
C PHE A 139 32.26 -21.99 16.70
N ALA A 140 33.01 -22.99 16.22
CA ALA A 140 32.80 -24.39 16.58
C ALA A 140 33.04 -24.64 18.08
N ASN A 141 34.08 -23.99 18.63
CA ASN A 141 34.61 -24.22 19.96
C ASN A 141 34.11 -23.20 21.00
N LYS A 142 32.81 -22.84 20.95
CA LYS A 142 32.14 -22.00 21.95
C LYS A 142 32.84 -20.66 22.23
N GLY A 143 33.42 -20.06 21.21
CA GLY A 143 34.12 -18.78 21.29
C GLY A 143 35.58 -18.86 21.74
N ARG A 144 36.17 -20.06 21.81
CA ARG A 144 37.59 -20.26 22.13
C ARG A 144 38.44 -20.45 20.89
N VAL A 145 39.48 -19.64 20.74
CA VAL A 145 40.51 -19.86 19.72
C VAL A 145 41.66 -20.66 20.33
N SER A 146 42.25 -21.56 19.54
CA SER A 146 43.43 -22.32 19.94
C SER A 146 44.57 -22.06 18.97
N GLU A 147 45.81 -22.06 19.48
CA GLU A 147 46.99 -22.00 18.62
C GLU A 147 47.16 -23.33 17.85
N PRO A 148 47.39 -23.30 16.53
CA PRO A 148 47.63 -24.52 15.76
C PRO A 148 48.90 -25.24 16.21
N ILE A 149 48.79 -26.52 16.56
CA ILE A 149 49.92 -27.40 16.90
C ILE A 149 50.11 -28.41 15.77
N PHE A 150 51.26 -28.38 15.11
CA PHE A 150 51.62 -29.34 14.05
C PHE A 150 52.57 -30.44 14.52
N VAL A 151 53.33 -30.19 15.60
CA VAL A 151 54.24 -31.15 16.22
C VAL A 151 53.84 -31.24 17.69
N THR A 152 53.42 -32.42 18.14
CA THR A 152 52.96 -32.61 19.53
C THR A 152 54.11 -32.98 20.47
N ARG A 153 55.09 -33.76 19.98
CA ARG A 153 56.23 -34.23 20.76
C ARG A 153 57.43 -34.47 19.85
N ILE A 154 58.64 -34.13 20.31
CA ILE A 154 59.92 -34.49 19.70
C ILE A 154 60.72 -35.26 20.75
N VAL A 155 61.21 -36.44 20.38
CA VAL A 155 62.06 -37.28 21.24
C VAL A 155 63.41 -37.55 20.58
N ASP A 156 64.43 -37.83 21.38
CA ASP A 156 65.73 -38.27 20.91
C ASP A 156 65.73 -39.78 20.57
N ARG A 157 66.89 -40.31 20.16
CA ARG A 157 67.04 -41.75 19.81
C ARG A 157 66.80 -42.71 20.99
N ASN A 158 66.94 -42.21 22.22
CA ASN A 158 66.78 -42.97 23.45
C ASN A 158 65.35 -42.84 24.01
N GLY A 159 64.49 -42.04 23.37
CA GLY A 159 63.12 -41.76 23.81
C GLY A 159 63.01 -40.60 24.80
N GLU A 160 64.10 -39.86 25.05
CA GLU A 160 64.09 -38.68 25.91
C GLU A 160 63.38 -37.51 25.22
N GLU A 161 62.52 -36.82 25.95
CA GLU A 161 61.69 -35.74 25.40
C GLU A 161 62.47 -34.43 25.23
N ILE A 162 62.56 -33.96 23.98
CA ILE A 162 63.21 -32.69 23.61
C ILE A 162 62.19 -31.55 23.61
N TYR A 163 60.96 -31.84 23.19
CA TYR A 163 59.88 -30.86 23.08
C TYR A 163 58.53 -31.56 23.24
N THR A 164 57.62 -30.90 23.96
CA THR A 164 56.19 -31.22 23.97
C THR A 164 55.41 -29.93 23.78
N ALA A 165 54.44 -29.96 22.87
CA ALA A 165 53.58 -28.82 22.66
C ALA A 165 52.67 -28.61 23.87
N THR A 166 52.58 -27.36 24.33
CA THR A 166 51.62 -26.94 25.35
C THR A 166 50.42 -26.30 24.66
N PRO A 167 49.22 -26.91 24.69
CA PRO A 167 48.02 -26.32 24.11
C PRO A 167 47.70 -24.96 24.73
N ARG A 168 47.57 -23.93 23.90
CA ARG A 168 47.10 -22.61 24.30
C ARG A 168 45.73 -22.36 23.69
N SER A 169 44.78 -21.99 24.55
CA SER A 169 43.40 -21.68 24.17
C SER A 169 42.90 -20.47 24.94
N GLU A 170 42.33 -19.51 24.22
CA GLU A 170 41.83 -18.26 24.77
C GLU A 170 40.34 -18.09 24.43
N VAL A 171 39.57 -17.57 25.39
CA VAL A 171 38.16 -17.18 25.15
C VAL A 171 38.17 -15.80 24.50
N VAL A 172 37.69 -15.71 23.25
CA VAL A 172 37.77 -14.49 22.44
C VAL A 172 36.40 -13.89 22.09
N MET A 173 35.33 -14.66 22.27
CA MET A 173 33.94 -14.21 22.16
C MET A 173 33.04 -15.02 23.12
N LYS A 174 31.82 -14.55 23.33
CA LYS A 174 30.81 -15.26 24.10
C LYS A 174 30.35 -16.55 23.42
N GLU A 175 29.94 -17.55 24.20
CA GLU A 175 29.35 -18.79 23.66
C GLU A 175 28.05 -18.48 22.89
N GLU A 176 27.29 -17.49 23.34
CA GLU A 176 26.10 -16.96 22.66
C GLU A 176 26.44 -16.46 21.26
N THR A 177 27.49 -15.66 21.10
CA THR A 177 27.94 -15.16 19.80
C THR A 177 28.31 -16.31 18.87
N ALA A 178 29.10 -17.27 19.36
CA ALA A 178 29.50 -18.45 18.60
C ALA A 178 28.28 -19.28 18.15
N PHE A 179 27.31 -19.49 19.04
CA PHE A 179 26.07 -20.18 18.73
C PHE A 179 25.23 -19.44 17.68
N LEU A 180 25.03 -18.12 17.82
CA LEU A 180 24.23 -17.32 16.89
C LEU A 180 24.84 -17.32 15.48
N ILE A 181 26.16 -17.14 15.36
CA ILE A 181 26.88 -17.25 14.08
C ILE A 181 26.74 -18.65 13.49
N THR A 182 26.96 -19.71 14.29
CA THR A 182 26.79 -21.09 13.85
C THR A 182 25.36 -21.32 13.33
N SER A 183 24.35 -20.81 14.04
CA SER A 183 22.96 -20.96 13.64
C SER A 183 22.67 -20.36 12.27
N MET A 184 23.29 -19.24 11.91
CA MET A 184 23.12 -18.60 10.61
C MET A 184 23.97 -19.28 9.51
N LEU A 185 25.19 -19.69 9.83
CA LEU A 185 26.08 -20.36 8.88
C LEU A 185 25.63 -21.77 8.51
N ARG A 186 24.80 -22.41 9.34
CA ARG A 186 24.06 -23.63 8.95
C ARG A 186 23.11 -23.35 7.79
N ASP A 187 22.41 -22.22 7.80
CA ASP A 187 21.49 -21.87 6.70
C ASP A 187 22.23 -21.57 5.39
N VAL A 188 23.46 -21.06 5.47
CA VAL A 188 24.31 -20.91 4.28
C VAL A 188 24.55 -22.26 3.61
N VAL A 189 24.68 -23.35 4.38
CA VAL A 189 24.86 -24.72 3.89
C VAL A 189 23.55 -25.34 3.40
N THR A 190 22.44 -25.11 4.10
CA THR A 190 21.17 -25.80 3.80
C THR A 190 20.35 -25.11 2.71
N ARG A 191 20.45 -23.79 2.57
CA ARG A 191 19.64 -23.00 1.62
C ARG A 191 20.37 -21.80 1.00
N GLY A 192 21.63 -21.56 1.35
CA GLY A 192 22.40 -20.41 0.90
C GLY A 192 23.52 -20.74 -0.07
N THR A 193 24.56 -19.90 -0.05
CA THR A 193 25.67 -20.00 -1.01
C THR A 193 26.53 -21.25 -0.87
N ALA A 194 26.51 -21.96 0.26
CA ALA A 194 27.22 -23.24 0.40
C ALA A 194 26.35 -24.46 0.04
N TYR A 195 25.09 -24.28 -0.40
CA TYR A 195 24.20 -25.36 -0.82
C TYR A 195 24.81 -26.36 -1.81
N PRO A 196 25.61 -25.94 -2.84
CA PRO A 196 26.23 -26.88 -3.76
C PRO A 196 27.20 -27.88 -3.11
N ALA A 197 27.60 -27.69 -1.84
CA ALA A 197 28.39 -28.67 -1.10
C ALA A 197 27.62 -29.95 -0.76
N ARG A 198 26.28 -29.94 -0.89
CA ARG A 198 25.39 -31.10 -0.63
C ARG A 198 25.57 -31.66 0.79
N LEU A 199 25.62 -30.77 1.77
CA LEU A 199 25.81 -31.06 3.19
C LEU A 199 24.56 -30.79 4.04
N SER A 200 23.38 -30.63 3.43
CA SER A 200 22.13 -30.33 4.17
C SER A 200 21.74 -31.39 5.19
N GLY A 201 22.19 -32.63 5.03
CA GLY A 201 22.01 -33.73 5.98
C GLY A 201 23.12 -33.89 7.02
N TYR A 202 24.10 -32.97 7.08
CA TYR A 202 25.22 -33.00 8.02
C TYR A 202 25.14 -31.81 8.99
N ASN A 203 25.71 -31.97 10.19
CA ASN A 203 25.85 -30.90 11.18
C ASN A 203 27.05 -30.01 10.84
N VAL A 204 26.93 -29.25 9.75
CA VAL A 204 27.98 -28.38 9.22
C VAL A 204 27.48 -26.95 9.06
N ALA A 205 28.36 -26.01 9.37
CA ALA A 205 28.20 -24.58 9.15
C ALA A 205 29.32 -24.10 8.23
N ALA A 206 29.02 -23.24 7.26
CA ALA A 206 30.05 -22.75 6.34
C ALA A 206 29.75 -21.36 5.80
N LYS A 207 30.77 -20.71 5.26
CA LYS A 207 30.65 -19.48 4.49
C LYS A 207 31.50 -19.57 3.22
N THR A 208 30.93 -19.07 2.12
CA THR A 208 31.66 -18.90 0.86
C THR A 208 32.22 -17.48 0.73
N GLY A 209 33.31 -17.35 -0.02
CA GLY A 209 33.93 -16.09 -0.43
C GLY A 209 34.28 -16.12 -1.91
N THR A 210 34.12 -14.98 -2.58
CA THR A 210 34.52 -14.79 -3.98
C THR A 210 34.91 -13.32 -4.13
N THR A 211 36.07 -13.05 -4.73
CA THR A 211 36.49 -11.68 -5.07
C THR A 211 35.81 -11.21 -6.34
N ASP A 212 35.73 -9.89 -6.55
CA ASP A 212 35.05 -9.30 -7.72
C ASP A 212 35.65 -9.77 -9.05
N ASP A 213 36.97 -10.00 -9.09
CA ASP A 213 37.69 -10.54 -10.24
C ASP A 213 37.67 -12.08 -10.32
N ALA A 214 36.97 -12.74 -9.38
CA ALA A 214 36.88 -14.18 -9.19
C ALA A 214 38.24 -14.90 -9.09
N HIS A 215 39.29 -14.16 -8.72
CA HIS A 215 40.64 -14.68 -8.62
C HIS A 215 40.83 -15.55 -7.38
N ASP A 216 40.23 -15.15 -6.26
CA ASP A 216 40.22 -15.91 -5.02
C ASP A 216 38.81 -16.41 -4.70
N ARG A 217 38.67 -17.73 -4.56
CA ARG A 217 37.43 -18.37 -4.10
C ARG A 217 37.68 -19.16 -2.83
N TRP A 218 36.74 -19.05 -1.91
CA TRP A 218 36.83 -19.66 -0.58
C TRP A 218 35.55 -20.41 -0.24
N THR A 219 35.71 -21.56 0.41
CA THR A 219 34.68 -22.13 1.29
C THR A 219 35.36 -22.49 2.60
N VAL A 220 34.92 -21.86 3.68
CA VAL A 220 35.43 -22.09 5.04
C VAL A 220 34.25 -22.52 5.90
N GLY A 221 34.39 -23.62 6.62
CA GLY A 221 33.31 -24.15 7.43
C GLY A 221 33.79 -25.16 8.44
N TYR A 222 32.88 -25.62 9.27
CA TYR A 222 33.19 -26.47 10.40
C TYR A 222 32.00 -27.35 10.75
N SER A 223 32.33 -28.48 11.35
CA SER A 223 31.43 -29.25 12.22
C SER A 223 31.80 -28.93 13.68
N ARG A 224 31.25 -29.66 14.64
CA ARG A 224 31.65 -29.50 16.04
C ARG A 224 33.14 -29.78 16.28
N ASP A 225 33.67 -30.83 15.65
CA ASP A 225 35.02 -31.34 15.97
C ASP A 225 36.08 -31.02 14.90
N TYR A 226 35.66 -30.59 13.70
CA TYR A 226 36.55 -30.32 12.57
C TYR A 226 36.29 -28.96 11.94
N VAL A 227 37.37 -28.27 11.53
CA VAL A 227 37.32 -27.06 10.70
C VAL A 227 38.01 -27.31 9.36
N PHE A 228 37.42 -26.74 8.30
CA PHE A 228 37.83 -26.90 6.92
C PHE A 228 37.98 -25.52 6.30
N SER A 229 39.12 -25.25 5.67
CA SER A 229 39.36 -24.02 4.91
C SER A 229 39.90 -24.39 3.54
N VAL A 230 39.09 -24.16 2.52
CA VAL A 230 39.43 -24.49 1.12
C VAL A 230 39.49 -23.20 0.32
N TRP A 231 40.67 -22.93 -0.24
CA TRP A 231 40.91 -21.86 -1.20
C TRP A 231 41.16 -22.45 -2.58
N MET A 232 40.67 -21.77 -3.62
CA MET A 232 40.96 -22.09 -5.01
C MET A 232 41.10 -20.80 -5.81
N GLY A 233 42.21 -20.68 -6.53
CA GLY A 233 42.55 -19.52 -7.34
C GLY A 233 43.83 -19.75 -8.12
N ASN A 234 44.27 -18.70 -8.83
CA ASN A 234 45.57 -18.68 -9.49
C ASN A 234 46.58 -18.01 -8.55
N ASP A 235 47.83 -18.48 -8.50
CA ASP A 235 48.82 -17.85 -7.61
C ASP A 235 49.20 -16.43 -8.07
N ASN A 236 49.18 -16.20 -9.39
CA ASN A 236 49.55 -14.93 -10.01
C ASN A 236 48.31 -14.24 -10.60
N LYS A 237 48.16 -12.94 -10.36
CA LYS A 237 47.19 -12.08 -11.05
C LYS A 237 47.69 -11.61 -12.42
N GLN A 238 49.00 -11.59 -12.61
CA GLN A 238 49.65 -11.16 -13.85
C GLN A 238 50.89 -12.02 -14.11
N VAL A 239 51.19 -12.24 -15.39
CA VAL A 239 52.41 -12.92 -15.85
C VAL A 239 53.05 -12.11 -16.97
N THR A 240 54.36 -12.18 -17.11
CA THR A 240 55.05 -11.56 -18.25
C THR A 240 55.22 -12.58 -19.35
N VAL A 241 54.68 -12.29 -20.53
CA VAL A 241 54.84 -13.09 -21.76
C VAL A 241 55.45 -12.19 -22.82
N ASP A 242 56.63 -12.56 -23.33
CA ASP A 242 57.38 -11.79 -24.34
C ASP A 242 57.58 -10.30 -23.99
N GLY A 243 57.90 -10.03 -22.72
CA GLY A 243 58.11 -8.66 -22.21
C GLY A 243 56.82 -7.85 -21.98
N LYS A 244 55.64 -8.45 -22.19
CA LYS A 244 54.34 -7.81 -21.93
C LYS A 244 53.67 -8.40 -20.70
N THR A 245 53.12 -7.53 -19.85
CA THR A 245 52.28 -7.95 -18.72
C THR A 245 50.93 -8.42 -19.23
N VAL A 246 50.60 -9.69 -18.97
CA VAL A 246 49.31 -10.32 -19.27
C VAL A 246 48.57 -10.55 -17.97
N TYR A 247 47.32 -10.11 -17.89
CA TYR A 247 46.45 -10.39 -16.74
C TYR A 247 45.96 -11.84 -16.79
N VAL A 248 46.10 -12.55 -15.68
CA VAL A 248 45.60 -13.92 -15.52
C VAL A 248 44.17 -13.81 -15.00
N PRO A 249 43.15 -14.16 -15.79
CA PRO A 249 41.77 -14.04 -15.37
C PRO A 249 41.49 -14.94 -14.17
N GLY A 250 40.59 -14.49 -13.30
CA GLY A 250 40.04 -15.33 -12.25
C GLY A 250 39.15 -16.44 -12.80
N LEU A 251 38.70 -17.31 -11.89
CA LEU A 251 37.83 -18.43 -12.21
C LEU A 251 36.38 -17.96 -12.32
N VAL A 252 36.10 -17.17 -13.36
CA VAL A 252 34.82 -16.45 -13.56
C VAL A 252 33.62 -17.36 -13.81
N SER A 253 33.82 -18.63 -14.19
CA SER A 253 32.71 -19.55 -14.45
C SER A 253 31.94 -19.88 -13.17
N ASN A 254 30.61 -19.94 -13.27
CA ASN A 254 29.77 -20.48 -12.20
C ASN A 254 30.14 -21.94 -11.86
N THR A 255 30.68 -22.67 -12.84
CA THR A 255 31.23 -24.02 -12.64
C THR A 255 32.34 -24.03 -11.61
N ALA A 256 33.26 -23.05 -11.59
CA ALA A 256 34.33 -23.01 -10.59
C ALA A 256 33.77 -22.82 -9.16
N TYR A 257 32.76 -21.97 -9.00
CA TYR A 257 32.05 -21.82 -7.72
C TYR A 257 31.41 -23.13 -7.25
N VAL A 258 30.66 -23.79 -8.14
CA VAL A 258 30.00 -25.07 -7.85
C VAL A 258 31.04 -26.14 -7.50
N ARG A 259 32.10 -26.27 -8.30
CA ARG A 259 33.17 -27.26 -8.09
C ARG A 259 33.92 -27.08 -6.79
N LEU A 260 34.22 -25.83 -6.38
CA LEU A 260 34.84 -25.56 -5.09
C LEU A 260 33.96 -26.08 -3.94
N ASN A 261 32.66 -25.79 -3.98
CA ASN A 261 31.74 -26.21 -2.95
C ASN A 261 31.51 -27.73 -2.97
N GLU A 262 31.41 -28.36 -4.14
CA GLU A 262 31.37 -29.83 -4.25
C GLU A 262 32.64 -30.48 -3.68
N MET A 263 33.82 -29.90 -3.95
CA MET A 263 35.09 -30.35 -3.38
C MET A 263 35.13 -30.19 -1.86
N PHE A 264 34.70 -29.04 -1.35
CA PHE A 264 34.53 -28.82 0.09
C PHE A 264 33.61 -29.89 0.70
N GLY A 265 32.44 -30.13 0.09
CA GLY A 265 31.50 -31.16 0.52
C GLY A 265 32.09 -32.57 0.52
N ALA A 266 32.86 -32.92 -0.50
CA ALA A 266 33.53 -34.22 -0.59
C ALA A 266 34.59 -34.40 0.50
N ILE A 267 35.40 -33.36 0.76
CA ILE A 267 36.40 -33.35 1.85
C ILE A 267 35.70 -33.54 3.19
N VAL A 268 34.67 -32.73 3.47
CA VAL A 268 33.92 -32.79 4.74
C VAL A 268 33.32 -34.18 4.96
N LYS A 269 32.65 -34.76 3.97
CA LYS A 269 32.06 -36.12 4.06
C LYS A 269 33.13 -37.19 4.28
N GLY A 270 34.26 -37.09 3.59
CA GLY A 270 35.37 -38.03 3.73
C GLY A 270 36.04 -37.95 5.10
N THR A 271 36.13 -36.75 5.70
CA THR A 271 36.74 -36.53 7.02
C THR A 271 35.80 -36.88 8.17
N ILE A 272 34.56 -36.39 8.14
CA ILE A 272 33.59 -36.62 9.22
C ILE A 272 33.05 -38.06 9.17
N GLY A 273 32.75 -38.56 7.97
CA GLY A 273 32.18 -39.90 7.80
C GLY A 273 30.93 -40.11 8.65
N LYS A 274 30.94 -41.17 9.47
CA LYS A 274 29.85 -41.51 10.40
C LYS A 274 29.89 -40.73 11.72
N ASN A 275 30.95 -39.94 11.96
CA ASN A 275 31.14 -39.18 13.20
C ASN A 275 30.50 -37.77 13.11
N ASP A 276 29.37 -37.65 12.40
CA ASP A 276 28.65 -36.38 12.32
C ASP A 276 27.92 -36.13 13.64
N VAL A 277 28.54 -35.32 14.49
CA VAL A 277 28.02 -34.96 15.81
C VAL A 277 27.22 -33.65 15.74
N PRO A 278 26.09 -33.55 16.46
CA PRO A 278 25.37 -32.30 16.58
C PRO A 278 26.25 -31.18 17.16
N PHE A 279 26.03 -29.96 16.66
CA PHE A 279 26.57 -28.75 17.29
C PHE A 279 26.14 -28.64 18.75
N HIS A 280 26.85 -27.82 19.51
CA HIS A 280 26.48 -27.49 20.87
C HIS A 280 25.04 -26.96 20.95
N PRO A 281 24.27 -27.32 21.99
CA PRO A 281 22.93 -26.80 22.19
C PRO A 281 22.97 -25.29 22.44
N ALA A 282 21.81 -24.64 22.32
CA ALA A 282 21.68 -23.22 22.62
C ALA A 282 22.12 -22.92 24.05
N PRO A 283 23.05 -21.97 24.28
CA PRO A 283 23.47 -21.59 25.62
C PRO A 283 22.35 -20.84 26.35
N ASN A 284 22.43 -20.77 27.68
CA ASN A 284 21.41 -20.10 28.48
C ASN A 284 21.29 -18.60 28.17
N GLY A 285 22.30 -17.94 27.61
CA GLY A 285 22.25 -16.50 27.30
C GLY A 285 21.53 -16.13 25.99
N VAL A 286 20.93 -17.08 25.26
CA VAL A 286 20.09 -16.78 24.09
C VAL A 286 18.62 -17.09 24.34
N THR A 287 17.75 -16.45 23.57
CA THR A 287 16.31 -16.70 23.57
C THR A 287 15.74 -16.64 22.15
N ARG A 288 14.57 -17.24 21.95
CA ARG A 288 13.79 -17.08 20.72
C ARG A 288 12.95 -15.81 20.82
N VAL A 289 12.92 -15.04 19.74
CA VAL A 289 12.10 -13.83 19.59
C VAL A 289 11.29 -13.91 18.32
N THR A 290 10.03 -13.48 18.38
CA THR A 290 9.15 -13.33 17.22
C THR A 290 9.16 -11.87 16.80
N VAL A 291 9.53 -11.61 15.54
CA VAL A 291 9.72 -10.26 14.99
C VAL A 291 9.10 -10.14 13.61
N CYS A 292 8.85 -8.90 13.19
CA CYS A 292 8.65 -8.57 11.80
C CYS A 292 9.99 -8.63 11.04
N ASN A 293 10.10 -9.40 9.97
CA ASN A 293 11.32 -9.55 9.17
C ASN A 293 11.67 -8.31 8.32
N LYS A 294 10.79 -7.31 8.29
CA LYS A 294 11.01 -6.02 7.63
C LYS A 294 11.51 -4.93 8.56
N SER A 295 11.13 -4.93 9.84
CA SER A 295 11.60 -3.93 10.82
C SER A 295 12.62 -4.49 11.81
N GLY A 296 12.62 -5.80 12.05
CA GLY A 296 13.37 -6.43 13.15
C GLY A 296 12.74 -6.19 14.53
N LEU A 297 11.57 -5.53 14.56
CA LEU A 297 10.83 -5.17 15.77
C LEU A 297 9.72 -6.17 16.08
N LEU A 298 9.06 -6.04 17.24
CA LEU A 298 7.91 -6.87 17.59
C LEU A 298 6.78 -6.67 16.55
N PRO A 299 6.05 -7.71 16.12
CA PRO A 299 4.98 -7.56 15.14
C PRO A 299 3.90 -6.57 15.61
N GLY A 300 3.57 -5.60 14.77
CA GLY A 300 2.45 -4.69 14.97
C GLY A 300 1.12 -5.27 14.44
N PRO A 301 0.00 -4.58 14.67
CA PRO A 301 -1.34 -5.06 14.29
C PRO A 301 -1.52 -5.23 12.77
N HIS A 302 -0.72 -4.52 11.97
CA HIS A 302 -0.78 -4.56 10.51
C HIS A 302 0.31 -5.42 9.88
N CYS A 303 1.18 -6.07 10.66
CA CYS A 303 2.23 -6.92 10.11
C CYS A 303 1.61 -8.14 9.38
N PRO A 304 1.88 -8.33 8.08
CA PRO A 304 1.45 -9.52 7.37
C PRO A 304 2.08 -10.79 7.96
N SER A 305 1.32 -11.89 7.97
CA SER A 305 1.74 -13.14 8.60
C SER A 305 3.06 -13.71 8.03
N GLU A 306 3.30 -13.53 6.74
CA GLU A 306 4.50 -13.93 6.01
C GLU A 306 5.74 -13.10 6.38
N HIS A 307 5.53 -11.93 6.98
CA HIS A 307 6.61 -11.11 7.53
C HIS A 307 6.87 -11.42 9.00
N ILE A 308 6.07 -12.24 9.67
CA ILE A 308 6.28 -12.60 11.07
C ILE A 308 7.17 -13.84 11.14
N ILE A 309 8.38 -13.69 11.66
CA ILE A 309 9.36 -14.77 11.79
C ILE A 309 9.80 -14.96 13.24
N THR A 310 10.31 -16.14 13.57
CA THR A 310 10.94 -16.40 14.87
C THR A 310 12.41 -16.75 14.69
N ASP A 311 13.29 -16.00 15.35
CA ASP A 311 14.73 -16.21 15.32
C ASP A 311 15.33 -16.11 16.72
N TRP A 312 16.66 -16.13 16.81
CA TRP A 312 17.41 -16.02 18.05
C TRP A 312 17.84 -14.58 18.32
N ALA A 313 17.88 -14.22 19.60
CA ALA A 313 18.51 -13.02 20.12
C ALA A 313 19.30 -13.34 21.38
N MET A 314 20.23 -12.45 21.75
CA MET A 314 20.81 -12.49 23.10
C MET A 314 19.75 -12.11 24.12
N ARG A 315 19.70 -12.82 25.25
CA ARG A 315 18.77 -12.52 26.34
C ARG A 315 19.04 -11.12 26.89
N GLY A 316 17.98 -10.35 27.10
CA GLY A 316 18.04 -8.93 27.52
C GLY A 316 18.33 -7.95 26.38
N ARG A 317 18.44 -8.43 25.14
CA ARG A 317 18.63 -7.64 23.91
C ARG A 317 17.50 -7.88 22.89
N GLU A 318 16.38 -8.40 23.36
CA GLU A 318 15.17 -8.57 22.56
C GLU A 318 14.64 -7.20 22.10
N PRO A 319 14.05 -7.08 20.90
CA PRO A 319 13.41 -5.85 20.49
C PRO A 319 12.27 -5.50 21.45
N LYS A 320 12.17 -4.22 21.78
CA LYS A 320 11.15 -3.68 22.68
C LYS A 320 10.08 -2.88 21.95
N ASP A 321 10.47 -2.26 20.85
CA ASP A 321 9.57 -1.46 20.03
C ASP A 321 8.74 -2.37 19.12
N VAL A 322 7.59 -1.85 18.70
CA VAL A 322 6.64 -2.52 17.82
C VAL A 322 6.83 -1.99 16.40
N CYS A 323 6.69 -2.87 15.41
CA CYS A 323 6.80 -2.53 14.00
C CYS A 323 5.77 -1.46 13.59
N ASP A 324 6.27 -0.41 12.96
CA ASP A 324 5.54 0.71 12.37
C ASP A 324 5.70 0.79 10.84
N LEU A 325 6.45 -0.13 10.23
CA LEU A 325 6.69 -0.14 8.78
C LEU A 325 5.49 -0.69 7.98
N HIS A 326 4.54 -1.39 8.61
CA HIS A 326 3.35 -1.89 7.94
C HIS A 326 2.18 -0.94 8.19
N ILE A 327 1.87 -0.11 7.19
CA ILE A 327 0.87 0.95 7.33
C ILE A 327 -0.40 0.61 6.54
N PRO A 328 -1.59 0.75 7.16
CA PRO A 328 -2.85 0.71 6.43
C PRO A 328 -3.02 2.01 5.64
N VAL A 329 -3.32 1.90 4.36
CA VAL A 329 -3.56 3.04 3.46
C VAL A 329 -4.84 2.81 2.69
N GLU A 330 -5.66 3.84 2.61
CA GLU A 330 -6.88 3.85 1.80
C GLU A 330 -6.53 4.04 0.33
N ILE A 331 -6.97 3.11 -0.51
CA ILE A 331 -6.74 3.14 -1.94
C ILE A 331 -8.06 3.03 -2.69
N CYS A 332 -8.12 3.70 -3.83
CA CYS A 332 -9.23 3.54 -4.76
C CYS A 332 -9.10 2.17 -5.47
N THR A 333 -10.10 1.32 -5.34
CA THR A 333 -10.12 -0.02 -5.96
C THR A 333 -10.12 0.05 -7.49
N GLU A 334 -10.57 1.16 -8.07
CA GLU A 334 -10.64 1.35 -9.52
C GLU A 334 -9.32 1.84 -10.12
N SER A 335 -8.67 2.82 -9.49
CA SER A 335 -7.39 3.37 -10.00
C SER A 335 -6.16 2.69 -9.43
N GLY A 336 -6.26 2.01 -8.29
CA GLY A 336 -5.13 1.45 -7.54
C GLY A 336 -4.23 2.52 -6.87
N LEU A 337 -4.64 3.79 -6.90
CA LEU A 337 -3.94 4.93 -6.31
C LEU A 337 -4.52 5.30 -4.94
N LEU A 338 -3.94 6.27 -4.23
CA LEU A 338 -4.47 6.75 -2.96
C LEU A 338 -5.92 7.24 -3.14
N ALA A 339 -6.81 6.84 -2.23
CA ALA A 339 -8.19 7.32 -2.27
C ALA A 339 -8.24 8.83 -2.04
N SER A 340 -8.97 9.55 -2.88
CA SER A 340 -9.29 10.97 -2.70
C SER A 340 -10.62 11.13 -1.94
N GLU A 341 -10.94 12.34 -1.50
CA GLU A 341 -12.24 12.67 -0.91
C GLU A 341 -13.43 12.44 -1.88
N HIS A 342 -13.14 12.37 -3.18
CA HIS A 342 -14.12 12.14 -4.24
C HIS A 342 -14.36 10.66 -4.50
N CYS A 343 -13.51 9.76 -4.00
CA CYS A 343 -13.72 8.32 -4.15
C CYS A 343 -14.96 7.90 -3.34
N PRO A 344 -15.98 7.32 -3.97
CA PRO A 344 -17.15 6.82 -3.25
C PRO A 344 -16.77 5.67 -2.31
N ASP A 345 -17.51 5.51 -1.20
CA ASP A 345 -17.18 4.52 -0.15
C ASP A 345 -16.99 3.09 -0.68
N HIS A 346 -17.79 2.68 -1.67
CA HIS A 346 -17.72 1.35 -2.25
C HIS A 346 -16.49 1.12 -3.14
N SER A 347 -15.81 2.19 -3.57
CA SER A 347 -14.58 2.12 -4.37
C SER A 347 -13.32 2.36 -3.53
N VAL A 348 -13.43 2.36 -2.19
CA VAL A 348 -12.27 2.54 -1.30
C VAL A 348 -12.05 1.29 -0.47
N GLU A 349 -10.83 0.79 -0.47
CA GLU A 349 -10.38 -0.29 0.40
C GLU A 349 -9.14 0.12 1.20
N VAL A 350 -9.00 -0.44 2.40
CA VAL A 350 -7.76 -0.31 3.18
C VAL A 350 -6.83 -1.46 2.80
N ARG A 351 -5.64 -1.16 2.27
CA ARG A 351 -4.58 -2.15 2.10
C ARG A 351 -3.37 -1.83 2.96
N VAL A 352 -2.66 -2.87 3.35
CA VAL A 352 -1.39 -2.73 4.08
C VAL A 352 -0.24 -2.61 3.10
N PHE A 353 0.58 -1.57 3.28
CA PHE A 353 1.80 -1.33 2.52
C PHE A 353 3.03 -1.33 3.43
N LEU A 354 4.21 -1.43 2.82
CA LEU A 354 5.50 -1.33 3.49
C LEU A 354 6.03 0.10 3.37
N ASN A 355 6.02 0.85 4.46
CA ASN A 355 6.63 2.17 4.62
C ASN A 355 8.15 2.04 4.86
N ARG A 356 8.91 1.53 3.88
CA ARG A 356 10.36 1.38 4.03
C ARG A 356 11.09 2.73 3.95
N PRO A 357 12.30 2.85 4.51
CA PRO A 357 13.12 4.04 4.34
C PRO A 357 13.35 4.41 2.88
N GLU A 358 13.47 5.72 2.64
CA GLU A 358 13.79 6.30 1.35
C GLU A 358 15.09 5.72 0.76
N PHE A 359 15.13 5.69 -0.57
CA PHE A 359 16.27 5.18 -1.31
C PHE A 359 16.47 5.95 -2.60
N THR A 360 17.67 5.89 -3.15
CA THR A 360 17.95 6.42 -4.48
C THR A 360 18.24 5.25 -5.41
N PRO A 361 17.54 5.13 -6.56
CA PRO A 361 17.87 4.14 -7.57
C PRO A 361 19.33 4.25 -8.04
N THR A 362 19.89 3.17 -8.57
CA THR A 362 21.27 3.20 -9.10
C THR A 362 21.41 4.20 -10.25
N ASP A 363 22.56 4.85 -10.35
CA ASP A 363 22.94 5.74 -11.46
C ASP A 363 24.30 5.37 -12.06
N GLU A 364 24.89 6.27 -12.85
CA GLU A 364 26.19 6.07 -13.54
C GLU A 364 27.36 5.74 -12.61
N ARG A 365 27.22 5.98 -11.30
CA ARG A 365 28.25 5.62 -10.31
C ARG A 365 28.38 4.09 -10.16
N TRP A 366 27.34 3.33 -10.48
CA TRP A 366 27.35 1.86 -10.49
C TRP A 366 27.83 1.32 -11.82
N LYS A 367 29.13 1.01 -11.90
CA LYS A 367 29.80 0.64 -13.16
C LYS A 367 29.42 -0.74 -13.73
N SER A 368 28.81 -1.62 -12.93
CA SER A 368 28.68 -3.05 -13.27
C SER A 368 27.25 -3.51 -13.56
N GLY A 369 26.24 -2.66 -13.38
CA GLY A 369 24.86 -3.03 -13.68
C GLY A 369 24.04 -1.87 -14.22
N ALA A 370 22.75 -2.14 -14.48
CA ALA A 370 21.86 -1.15 -15.07
C ALA A 370 21.63 0.06 -14.14
N VAL A 371 21.40 1.22 -14.75
CA VAL A 371 20.85 2.42 -14.09
C VAL A 371 19.37 2.20 -13.78
N GLY A 372 18.86 2.82 -12.72
CA GLY A 372 17.47 2.76 -12.30
C GLY A 372 17.08 1.49 -11.53
N ARG A 373 18.04 0.70 -11.03
CA ARG A 373 17.73 -0.47 -10.19
C ARG A 373 17.30 -0.01 -8.80
N GLU A 374 16.23 -0.63 -8.32
CA GLU A 374 15.62 -0.38 -7.02
C GLU A 374 15.67 -1.64 -6.15
N PRO A 375 15.52 -1.54 -4.81
CA PRO A 375 15.33 -2.70 -3.97
C PRO A 375 14.00 -3.40 -4.26
N ALA A 376 14.01 -4.72 -4.20
CA ALA A 376 12.88 -5.57 -4.58
C ALA A 376 11.60 -5.32 -3.76
N ASP A 377 11.69 -4.73 -2.58
CA ASP A 377 10.55 -4.38 -1.72
C ASP A 377 10.05 -2.94 -1.92
N ALA A 378 10.65 -2.14 -2.81
CA ALA A 378 10.10 -0.85 -3.23
C ALA A 378 8.68 -1.01 -3.82
N LYS A 379 8.40 -2.11 -4.51
CA LYS A 379 7.06 -2.45 -5.02
C LYS A 379 5.99 -2.67 -3.94
N LEU A 380 6.40 -2.79 -2.67
CA LEU A 380 5.48 -2.93 -1.54
C LEU A 380 5.15 -1.58 -0.90
N MET A 381 5.79 -0.49 -1.35
CA MET A 381 5.49 0.87 -0.89
C MET A 381 4.10 1.30 -1.36
N PRO A 382 3.44 2.21 -0.62
CA PRO A 382 2.17 2.74 -1.06
C PRO A 382 2.33 3.55 -2.36
N PRO A 383 1.26 3.69 -3.17
CA PRO A 383 1.25 4.66 -4.25
C PRO A 383 1.45 6.08 -3.68
N THR A 384 2.09 6.94 -4.46
CA THR A 384 2.35 8.34 -4.08
C THR A 384 1.34 9.31 -4.67
N GLU A 385 0.57 8.88 -5.66
CA GLU A 385 -0.42 9.69 -6.37
C GLU A 385 -1.83 9.38 -5.86
N TYR A 386 -2.73 10.36 -5.99
CA TYR A 386 -4.14 10.24 -5.65
C TYR A 386 -4.96 9.79 -6.86
N CYS A 387 -6.11 9.16 -6.58
CA CYS A 387 -7.06 8.74 -7.58
C CYS A 387 -7.45 9.88 -8.52
N GLU A 388 -7.18 9.70 -9.82
CA GLU A 388 -7.57 10.64 -10.87
C GLU A 388 -8.93 10.31 -11.49
N VAL A 389 -9.43 9.08 -11.29
CA VAL A 389 -10.73 8.61 -11.78
C VAL A 389 -11.87 9.35 -11.07
N HIS A 390 -11.76 9.48 -9.75
CA HIS A 390 -12.71 10.20 -8.93
C HIS A 390 -12.19 11.60 -8.61
N ASN A 391 -12.75 12.58 -9.30
CA ASN A 391 -12.44 13.99 -9.22
C ASN A 391 -13.71 14.83 -8.95
N PRO A 392 -13.61 16.15 -8.69
CA PRO A 392 -14.77 16.99 -8.39
C PRO A 392 -15.89 16.94 -9.45
N ASP A 393 -15.54 16.70 -10.72
CA ASP A 393 -16.50 16.66 -11.84
C ASP A 393 -17.15 15.28 -12.01
N SER A 394 -16.53 14.22 -11.47
CA SER A 394 -17.01 12.84 -11.57
C SER A 394 -18.18 12.53 -10.62
N VAL A 395 -18.34 13.29 -9.53
CA VAL A 395 -19.39 13.06 -8.54
C VAL A 395 -20.50 14.09 -8.69
N LYS A 396 -21.65 13.66 -9.19
CA LYS A 396 -22.85 14.51 -9.23
C LYS A 396 -23.57 14.50 -7.88
N TYR A 397 -23.56 15.63 -7.19
CA TYR A 397 -24.30 15.81 -5.95
C TYR A 397 -25.77 16.13 -6.24
N THR A 398 -26.68 15.31 -5.73
CA THR A 398 -28.13 15.43 -5.94
C THR A 398 -28.82 15.72 -4.61
N LEU A 399 -29.74 16.69 -4.66
CA LEU A 399 -30.67 17.00 -3.58
C LEU A 399 -32.08 16.78 -4.12
N THR A 400 -32.91 16.07 -3.35
CA THR A 400 -34.33 15.90 -3.63
C THR A 400 -35.14 16.48 -2.48
N VAL A 401 -36.17 17.25 -2.80
CA VAL A 401 -37.07 17.85 -1.81
C VAL A 401 -38.49 17.45 -2.15
N THR A 402 -39.12 16.69 -1.26
CA THR A 402 -40.49 16.18 -1.42
C THR A 402 -41.43 16.92 -0.48
N PRO A 403 -42.41 17.69 -1.00
CA PRO A 403 -43.36 18.41 -0.17
C PRO A 403 -44.39 17.48 0.47
N THR A 404 -44.82 17.83 1.69
CA THR A 404 -45.88 17.16 2.45
C THR A 404 -46.75 18.21 3.14
N ASP A 405 -47.92 17.81 3.63
CA ASP A 405 -48.82 18.72 4.36
C ASP A 405 -48.24 19.25 5.68
N GLN A 406 -47.18 18.60 6.19
CA GLN A 406 -46.54 18.90 7.48
C GLN A 406 -45.10 19.44 7.32
N GLY A 407 -44.63 19.66 6.09
CA GLY A 407 -43.26 20.13 5.86
C GLY A 407 -42.63 19.63 4.58
N MET A 408 -41.30 19.71 4.53
CA MET A 408 -40.51 19.27 3.38
C MET A 408 -39.55 18.15 3.81
N ARG A 409 -39.57 17.03 3.09
CA ARG A 409 -38.59 15.94 3.27
C ARG A 409 -37.46 16.11 2.28
N LEU A 410 -36.24 16.25 2.78
CA LEU A 410 -35.02 16.42 2.00
C LEU A 410 -34.18 15.15 2.06
N THR A 411 -33.67 14.69 0.92
CA THR A 411 -32.69 13.59 0.83
C THR A 411 -31.58 13.96 -0.15
N TRP A 412 -30.32 13.64 0.17
CA TRP A 412 -29.17 13.96 -0.67
C TRP A 412 -28.08 12.88 -0.63
N ASN A 413 -27.12 12.94 -1.55
CA ASN A 413 -25.85 12.20 -1.46
C ASN A 413 -24.73 13.10 -0.93
N ALA A 414 -23.63 12.51 -0.45
CA ALA A 414 -22.55 13.24 0.22
C ALA A 414 -21.16 12.76 -0.19
N PRO A 415 -20.12 13.60 -0.03
CA PRO A 415 -18.74 13.14 -0.14
C PRO A 415 -18.42 12.18 1.01
N ARG A 416 -17.42 11.34 0.80
CA ARG A 416 -16.96 10.35 1.80
C ARG A 416 -16.49 11.01 3.10
N LEU A 417 -15.71 12.08 3.01
CA LEU A 417 -15.19 12.83 4.15
C LEU A 417 -16.03 14.10 4.37
N HIS A 418 -16.75 14.17 5.50
CA HIS A 418 -17.52 15.34 5.93
C HIS A 418 -17.82 15.26 7.44
N ASN A 419 -18.08 16.41 8.07
CA ASN A 419 -18.47 16.53 9.48
C ASN A 419 -19.97 16.77 9.68
N GLY A 420 -20.75 16.87 8.60
CA GLY A 420 -22.21 16.97 8.62
C GLY A 420 -22.75 17.95 7.58
N PHE A 421 -24.02 18.33 7.74
CA PHE A 421 -24.73 19.20 6.81
C PHE A 421 -25.51 20.30 7.51
N ASN A 422 -25.52 21.50 6.91
CA ASN A 422 -26.42 22.58 7.27
C ASN A 422 -27.43 22.80 6.15
N ILE A 423 -28.70 22.87 6.53
CA ILE A 423 -29.83 22.99 5.62
C ILE A 423 -30.33 24.40 5.71
N TYR A 424 -30.49 25.04 4.56
CA TYR A 424 -31.02 26.38 4.46
C TYR A 424 -32.28 26.41 3.60
N ARG A 425 -33.27 27.18 4.05
CA ARG A 425 -34.52 27.44 3.34
C ARG A 425 -34.65 28.91 3.00
N GLN A 426 -35.12 29.22 1.79
CA GLN A 426 -35.62 30.53 1.42
C GLN A 426 -37.13 30.45 1.19
N ASP A 427 -37.88 31.21 1.97
CA ASP A 427 -39.33 31.32 1.84
C ASP A 427 -39.70 32.28 0.72
N PHE A 428 -40.88 32.08 0.11
CA PHE A 428 -41.39 32.91 -0.99
C PHE A 428 -41.50 34.41 -0.66
N ASN A 429 -41.55 34.76 0.63
CA ASN A 429 -41.64 36.12 1.14
C ASN A 429 -40.31 36.66 1.68
N SER A 430 -39.21 35.91 1.53
CA SER A 430 -37.87 36.26 1.99
C SER A 430 -36.91 36.49 0.83
N SER A 431 -36.00 37.45 0.98
CA SER A 431 -34.91 37.70 0.03
C SER A 431 -33.68 36.81 0.27
N GLY A 432 -33.60 36.08 1.38
CA GLY A 432 -32.42 35.30 1.76
C GLY A 432 -32.72 33.93 2.38
N PHE A 433 -31.69 33.09 2.39
CA PHE A 433 -31.69 31.76 3.00
C PHE A 433 -31.52 31.84 4.52
N VAL A 434 -32.30 31.05 5.25
CA VAL A 434 -32.23 30.89 6.71
C VAL A 434 -31.91 29.44 7.04
N LYS A 435 -31.01 29.21 7.99
CA LYS A 435 -30.65 27.88 8.48
C LYS A 435 -31.81 27.27 9.26
N VAL A 436 -32.21 26.05 8.92
CA VAL A 436 -33.39 25.39 9.52
C VAL A 436 -33.04 24.26 10.50
N ASN A 437 -31.79 23.80 10.54
CA ASN A 437 -31.30 22.84 11.52
C ASN A 437 -30.50 23.53 12.64
N ALA A 438 -30.72 23.12 13.90
CA ALA A 438 -30.02 23.70 15.06
C ALA A 438 -28.57 23.17 15.20
N GLN A 439 -28.36 21.89 14.90
CA GLN A 439 -27.06 21.22 14.89
C GLN A 439 -26.82 20.60 13.51
N PRO A 440 -25.55 20.44 13.07
CA PRO A 440 -25.24 19.74 11.84
C PRO A 440 -25.93 18.38 11.74
N VAL A 441 -26.57 18.12 10.60
CA VAL A 441 -27.19 16.81 10.33
C VAL A 441 -26.08 15.84 9.94
N THR A 442 -26.03 14.66 10.54
CA THR A 442 -25.03 13.61 10.22
C THR A 442 -25.56 12.57 9.24
N GLY A 443 -26.89 12.46 9.10
CA GLY A 443 -27.54 11.60 8.11
C GLY A 443 -27.69 12.27 6.73
N LEU A 444 -28.23 11.51 5.79
CA LEU A 444 -28.50 11.95 4.40
C LEU A 444 -29.96 12.34 4.16
N GLU A 445 -30.70 12.57 5.24
CA GLU A 445 -32.11 12.95 5.24
C GLU A 445 -32.38 14.02 6.31
N PHE A 446 -33.27 14.96 6.01
CA PHE A 446 -33.77 15.95 6.95
C PHE A 446 -35.24 16.27 6.68
N PHE A 447 -36.02 16.47 7.75
CA PHE A 447 -37.41 16.90 7.65
C PHE A 447 -37.57 18.31 8.23
N ASP A 448 -37.85 19.28 7.36
CA ASP A 448 -38.14 20.65 7.76
C ASP A 448 -39.63 20.78 8.14
N ASN A 449 -39.89 20.94 9.44
CA ASN A 449 -41.22 20.94 10.01
C ASN A 449 -41.84 22.34 10.00
N PHE A 450 -42.72 22.58 9.04
CA PHE A 450 -43.57 23.76 8.96
C PHE A 450 -44.76 23.46 8.05
N ARG A 451 -45.78 24.31 8.02
CA ARG A 451 -46.93 24.14 7.12
C ARG A 451 -46.72 24.92 5.82
N PRO A 452 -46.29 24.30 4.70
CA PRO A 452 -46.14 25.01 3.44
C PRO A 452 -47.50 25.46 2.89
N LEU A 453 -47.54 26.66 2.32
CA LEU A 453 -48.75 27.19 1.70
C LEU A 453 -48.93 26.60 0.29
N PRO A 454 -50.13 26.08 -0.05
CA PRO A 454 -50.40 25.53 -1.38
C PRO A 454 -50.12 26.53 -2.52
N GLY A 455 -49.42 26.08 -3.55
CA GLY A 455 -48.98 26.88 -4.69
C GLY A 455 -47.81 27.82 -4.42
N MET A 456 -47.29 27.90 -3.19
CA MET A 456 -46.08 28.70 -2.90
C MET A 456 -44.81 27.87 -3.06
N THR A 457 -43.75 28.52 -3.53
CA THR A 457 -42.44 27.90 -3.76
C THR A 457 -41.46 28.26 -2.65
N TYR A 458 -40.73 27.25 -2.18
CA TYR A 458 -39.64 27.34 -1.22
C TYR A 458 -38.37 26.85 -1.89
N LYS A 459 -37.24 27.51 -1.62
CA LYS A 459 -35.94 27.06 -2.13
C LYS A 459 -35.13 26.44 -1.01
N TYR A 460 -34.44 25.35 -1.31
CA TYR A 460 -33.56 24.67 -0.38
C TYR A 460 -32.16 24.55 -0.94
N GLN A 461 -31.18 24.67 -0.06
CA GLN A 461 -29.80 24.30 -0.32
C GLN A 461 -29.23 23.55 0.87
N VAL A 462 -28.40 22.55 0.58
CA VAL A 462 -27.62 21.80 1.57
C VAL A 462 -26.17 22.25 1.46
N MET A 463 -25.60 22.66 2.59
CA MET A 463 -24.20 23.02 2.74
C MET A 463 -23.49 21.87 3.46
N ILE A 464 -22.39 21.40 2.89
CA ILE A 464 -21.55 20.34 3.46
C ILE A 464 -20.54 20.99 4.40
N ILE A 465 -20.39 20.45 5.60
CA ILE A 465 -19.34 20.86 6.55
C ILE A 465 -18.12 19.97 6.28
N GLY A 466 -17.05 20.58 5.80
CA GLY A 466 -15.77 19.90 5.58
C GLY A 466 -15.08 19.51 6.88
N ALA A 467 -14.04 18.68 6.78
CA ALA A 467 -13.20 18.32 7.93
C ALA A 467 -12.46 19.52 8.56
N ASP A 468 -12.35 20.63 7.81
CA ASP A 468 -11.83 21.94 8.23
C ASP A 468 -12.90 22.83 8.88
N GLU A 469 -14.11 22.30 9.13
CA GLU A 469 -15.28 22.99 9.67
C GLU A 469 -15.83 24.12 8.76
N GLN A 470 -15.42 24.17 7.48
CA GLN A 470 -15.96 25.14 6.52
C GLN A 470 -17.19 24.61 5.79
N GLU A 471 -18.15 25.51 5.51
CA GLU A 471 -19.33 25.19 4.72
C GLU A 471 -19.06 25.36 3.22
N THR A 472 -19.31 24.31 2.45
CA THR A 472 -19.25 24.36 0.98
C THR A 472 -20.57 23.93 0.36
N ARG A 473 -20.98 24.63 -0.70
CA ARG A 473 -22.14 24.21 -1.50
C ARG A 473 -21.67 23.31 -2.64
N ARG A 474 -22.25 22.11 -2.73
CA ARG A 474 -22.01 21.17 -3.83
C ARG A 474 -23.30 20.73 -4.52
N HIS A 475 -24.43 20.73 -3.80
CA HIS A 475 -25.76 20.47 -4.36
C HIS A 475 -26.33 21.71 -5.05
N ASP A 476 -27.15 21.48 -6.08
CA ASP A 476 -27.96 22.53 -6.68
C ASP A 476 -29.05 23.03 -5.71
N ILE A 477 -29.49 24.27 -5.92
CA ILE A 477 -30.66 24.82 -5.22
C ILE A 477 -31.91 24.15 -5.78
N VAL A 478 -32.73 23.57 -4.91
CA VAL A 478 -33.98 22.89 -5.29
C VAL A 478 -35.18 23.72 -4.90
N GLU A 479 -36.08 23.96 -5.86
CA GLU A 479 -37.37 24.59 -5.61
C GLU A 479 -38.45 23.53 -5.37
N ALA A 480 -39.17 23.63 -4.25
CA ALA A 480 -40.26 22.73 -3.91
C ALA A 480 -41.45 23.49 -3.30
N GLY A 481 -42.65 22.96 -3.48
CA GLY A 481 -43.88 23.58 -2.99
C GLY A 481 -45.03 22.59 -3.08
N LEU A 482 -46.01 22.70 -2.18
CA LEU A 482 -47.25 21.95 -2.32
C LEU A 482 -48.03 22.47 -3.54
N PRO A 483 -48.61 21.60 -4.39
CA PRO A 483 -49.46 22.07 -5.47
C PRO A 483 -50.73 22.72 -4.93
N LEU A 484 -51.20 23.78 -5.60
CA LEU A 484 -52.50 24.37 -5.29
C LEU A 484 -53.61 23.48 -5.87
N SER A 485 -54.50 23.00 -5.01
CA SER A 485 -55.65 22.16 -5.38
C SER A 485 -56.95 22.82 -4.91
N LEU A 486 -57.78 23.28 -5.86
CA LEU A 486 -59.04 24.01 -5.59
C LEU A 486 -60.28 23.35 -6.21
N ASN A 487 -60.21 22.09 -6.63
CA ASN A 487 -61.29 21.40 -7.37
C ASN A 487 -61.89 22.30 -8.48
N LEU A 488 -61.02 22.94 -9.25
CA LEU A 488 -61.43 23.84 -10.34
C LEU A 488 -62.26 23.05 -11.36
N SER A 489 -63.42 23.58 -11.70
CA SER A 489 -64.29 23.06 -12.76
C SER A 489 -64.67 24.17 -13.72
N ALA A 490 -64.89 23.80 -14.98
CA ALA A 490 -65.28 24.71 -16.04
C ALA A 490 -66.44 24.11 -16.83
N SER A 491 -67.48 24.91 -17.09
CA SER A 491 -68.63 24.52 -17.91
C SER A 491 -68.92 25.58 -18.96
N ALA A 492 -69.23 25.16 -20.19
CA ALA A 492 -69.60 26.05 -21.29
C ALA A 492 -71.11 25.98 -21.57
N ALA A 493 -71.79 27.12 -21.57
CA ALA A 493 -73.19 27.28 -21.96
C ALA A 493 -73.42 28.70 -22.49
N ASP A 494 -74.34 28.88 -23.46
CA ASP A 494 -74.80 30.19 -23.95
C ASP A 494 -73.68 31.19 -24.35
N ASN A 495 -72.66 30.73 -25.08
CA ASN A 495 -71.46 31.53 -25.44
C ASN A 495 -70.69 32.10 -24.25
N LYS A 496 -70.75 31.42 -23.10
CA LYS A 496 -70.05 31.79 -21.87
C LYS A 496 -69.35 30.56 -21.27
N VAL A 497 -68.20 30.77 -20.64
CA VAL A 497 -67.58 29.77 -19.76
C VAL A 497 -67.77 30.19 -18.32
N THR A 498 -68.33 29.30 -17.51
CA THR A 498 -68.44 29.49 -16.05
C THR A 498 -67.40 28.61 -15.36
N LEU A 499 -66.55 29.23 -14.54
CA LEU A 499 -65.58 28.57 -13.67
C LEU A 499 -66.09 28.56 -12.23
N THR A 500 -65.96 27.42 -11.56
CA THR A 500 -66.18 27.32 -10.11
C THR A 500 -65.05 26.55 -9.45
N TRP A 501 -64.71 26.93 -8.22
CA TRP A 501 -63.72 26.22 -7.39
C TRP A 501 -64.12 26.26 -5.93
N ASN A 502 -63.53 25.41 -5.09
CA ASN A 502 -63.76 25.50 -3.65
C ASN A 502 -62.88 26.58 -3.01
N PRO A 503 -63.36 27.32 -1.99
CA PRO A 503 -62.52 28.21 -1.22
C PRO A 503 -61.38 27.42 -0.55
N LEU A 504 -60.23 28.06 -0.40
CA LEU A 504 -59.05 27.49 0.23
C LEU A 504 -59.08 27.78 1.72
N ASN A 505 -59.57 26.81 2.49
CA ASN A 505 -59.72 26.94 3.94
C ASN A 505 -58.50 26.38 4.65
N ILE A 506 -57.48 27.22 4.82
CA ILE A 506 -56.26 26.90 5.56
C ILE A 506 -55.95 27.96 6.59
N GLU A 507 -55.34 27.56 7.70
CA GLU A 507 -54.83 28.51 8.69
C GLU A 507 -53.50 29.07 8.20
N ILE A 508 -53.39 30.40 8.15
CA ILE A 508 -52.19 31.11 7.72
C ILE A 508 -51.73 32.00 8.89
N PRO A 509 -50.55 31.72 9.47
CA PRO A 509 -50.01 32.56 10.53
C PRO A 509 -49.88 34.02 10.06
N ASN A 510 -50.50 34.95 10.80
CA ASN A 510 -50.52 36.39 10.48
C ASN A 510 -51.00 36.72 9.06
N GLY A 511 -51.94 35.93 8.52
CA GLY A 511 -52.46 36.12 7.18
C GLY A 511 -53.78 35.41 6.90
N HIS A 512 -54.25 35.55 5.67
CA HIS A 512 -55.43 34.87 5.12
C HIS A 512 -55.35 34.80 3.60
N VAL A 513 -56.23 34.00 2.97
CA VAL A 513 -56.44 34.04 1.52
C VAL A 513 -57.30 35.27 1.22
N ALA A 514 -56.74 36.26 0.53
CA ALA A 514 -57.41 37.53 0.29
C ALA A 514 -58.34 37.48 -0.94
N LYS A 515 -57.89 36.84 -2.01
CA LYS A 515 -58.57 36.80 -3.31
C LYS A 515 -58.00 35.71 -4.22
N TYR A 516 -58.62 35.55 -5.37
CA TYR A 516 -58.20 34.63 -6.42
C TYR A 516 -57.91 35.37 -7.72
N LYS A 517 -56.98 34.83 -8.50
CA LYS A 517 -56.69 35.23 -9.87
C LYS A 517 -57.07 34.15 -10.87
N VAL A 518 -57.71 34.55 -11.96
CA VAL A 518 -58.04 33.63 -13.07
C VAL A 518 -57.11 33.90 -14.24
N TYR A 519 -56.59 32.82 -14.81
CA TYR A 519 -55.77 32.84 -16.01
C TYR A 519 -56.45 32.06 -17.12
N ARG A 520 -56.42 32.60 -18.34
CA ARG A 520 -56.86 31.95 -19.57
C ARG A 520 -55.68 31.81 -20.52
N ASP A 521 -55.36 30.58 -20.91
CA ASP A 521 -54.22 30.24 -21.77
C ASP A 521 -52.91 30.88 -21.28
N GLY A 522 -52.74 30.96 -19.95
CA GLY A 522 -51.60 31.56 -19.27
C GLY A 522 -51.64 33.09 -19.11
N LYS A 523 -52.66 33.78 -19.64
CA LYS A 523 -52.82 35.24 -19.50
C LYS A 523 -53.75 35.59 -18.33
N ASP A 524 -53.34 36.56 -17.51
CA ASP A 524 -54.15 37.09 -16.40
C ASP A 524 -55.43 37.75 -16.96
N MET A 525 -56.60 37.31 -16.48
CA MET A 525 -57.92 37.80 -16.88
C MET A 525 -58.38 39.02 -16.09
N ALA A 526 -57.52 39.58 -15.23
CA ALA A 526 -57.81 40.69 -14.33
C ALA A 526 -58.97 40.39 -13.34
N PHE A 527 -59.28 39.12 -13.13
CA PHE A 527 -60.10 38.68 -12.00
C PHE A 527 -59.22 38.72 -10.75
N ASP A 528 -59.58 39.53 -9.77
CA ASP A 528 -58.78 39.76 -8.56
C ASP A 528 -59.70 40.02 -7.36
N ARG A 529 -60.52 39.02 -7.03
CA ARG A 529 -61.61 39.15 -6.04
C ARG A 529 -61.78 37.84 -5.22
N PRO A 530 -62.45 37.86 -4.05
CA PRO A 530 -62.55 36.67 -3.17
C PRO A 530 -63.59 35.64 -3.61
N GLU A 531 -64.46 35.96 -4.57
CA GLU A 531 -65.49 35.05 -5.07
C GLU A 531 -64.87 33.82 -5.74
N THR A 532 -65.53 32.68 -5.60
CA THR A 532 -65.09 31.40 -6.17
C THR A 532 -65.86 31.00 -7.44
N LEU A 533 -66.38 32.02 -8.14
CA LEU A 533 -67.14 31.94 -9.38
C LEU A 533 -66.58 33.01 -10.32
N PHE A 534 -66.26 32.63 -11.56
CA PHE A 534 -65.90 33.56 -12.62
C PHE A 534 -66.62 33.19 -13.91
N GLU A 535 -67.06 34.20 -14.65
CA GLU A 535 -67.75 34.03 -15.92
C GLU A 535 -66.98 34.74 -17.02
N ASP A 536 -66.54 33.98 -18.03
CA ASP A 536 -65.87 34.49 -19.22
C ASP A 536 -66.85 34.54 -20.39
N GLU A 537 -67.28 35.75 -20.73
CA GLU A 537 -68.16 36.05 -21.87
C GLU A 537 -67.39 36.38 -23.16
N ASP A 538 -66.07 36.56 -23.08
CA ASP A 538 -65.19 36.86 -24.23
C ASP A 538 -64.66 35.55 -24.86
N VAL A 539 -65.59 34.65 -25.19
CA VAL A 539 -65.29 33.30 -25.69
C VAL A 539 -65.99 33.02 -27.02
N LYS A 540 -65.36 32.23 -27.88
CA LYS A 540 -65.87 31.92 -29.23
C LYS A 540 -66.41 30.48 -29.33
N PRO A 541 -67.54 30.24 -30.02
CA PRO A 541 -68.01 28.90 -30.34
C PRO A 541 -66.93 28.04 -31.01
N GLY A 542 -66.91 26.74 -30.72
CA GLY A 542 -65.93 25.79 -31.27
C GLY A 542 -64.48 25.97 -30.78
N THR A 543 -64.20 26.93 -29.90
CA THR A 543 -62.84 27.19 -29.38
C THR A 543 -62.62 26.51 -28.03
N SER A 544 -61.42 25.98 -27.82
CA SER A 544 -60.99 25.41 -26.54
C SER A 544 -60.11 26.39 -25.77
N TYR A 545 -60.37 26.53 -24.47
CA TYR A 545 -59.63 27.41 -23.57
C TYR A 545 -59.11 26.64 -22.37
N LYS A 546 -57.91 26.98 -21.91
CA LYS A 546 -57.31 26.45 -20.68
C LYS A 546 -57.43 27.47 -19.57
N TYR A 547 -58.12 27.11 -18.48
CA TYR A 547 -58.27 27.96 -17.32
C TYR A 547 -57.47 27.45 -16.14
N GLN A 548 -56.89 28.39 -15.39
CA GLN A 548 -56.23 28.10 -14.13
C GLN A 548 -56.58 29.17 -13.09
N VAL A 549 -56.54 28.79 -11.82
CA VAL A 549 -56.79 29.72 -10.71
C VAL A 549 -55.55 29.79 -9.83
N ALA A 550 -55.13 30.99 -9.44
CA ALA A 550 -54.13 31.18 -8.39
C ALA A 550 -54.78 31.78 -7.15
N ALA A 551 -54.26 31.42 -5.98
CA ALA A 551 -54.62 32.05 -4.72
C ALA A 551 -53.72 33.27 -4.47
N VAL A 552 -54.29 34.34 -3.93
CA VAL A 552 -53.54 35.50 -3.45
C VAL A 552 -53.59 35.51 -1.92
N TYR A 553 -52.43 35.30 -1.31
CA TYR A 553 -52.27 35.30 0.14
C TYR A 553 -51.92 36.70 0.63
N ASN A 554 -52.63 37.22 1.62
CA ASN A 554 -52.23 38.43 2.33
C ASN A 554 -51.61 38.05 3.67
N ILE A 555 -50.32 38.35 3.83
CA ILE A 555 -49.53 37.99 5.02
C ILE A 555 -48.82 39.25 5.49
N GLY A 556 -49.10 39.68 6.73
CA GLY A 556 -48.50 40.89 7.30
C GLY A 556 -48.73 42.16 6.46
N GLY A 557 -49.84 42.24 5.73
CA GLY A 557 -50.20 43.39 4.90
C GLY A 557 -49.59 43.40 3.49
N LYS A 558 -48.91 42.33 3.07
CA LYS A 558 -48.38 42.16 1.70
C LYS A 558 -49.06 41.01 0.99
N GLU A 559 -49.31 41.18 -0.30
CA GLU A 559 -49.94 40.15 -1.14
C GLU A 559 -48.90 39.29 -1.88
N TYR A 560 -49.12 37.97 -1.89
CA TYR A 560 -48.29 36.98 -2.54
C TYR A 560 -49.17 36.07 -3.41
N VAL A 561 -48.86 36.01 -4.70
CA VAL A 561 -49.62 35.21 -5.67
C VAL A 561 -49.01 33.81 -5.75
N SER A 562 -49.84 32.79 -5.63
CA SER A 562 -49.42 31.39 -5.77
C SER A 562 -49.15 31.04 -7.23
N ARG A 563 -48.41 29.94 -7.45
CA ARG A 563 -48.51 29.21 -8.72
C ARG A 563 -49.97 28.80 -8.94
N PRO A 564 -50.47 28.89 -10.18
CA PRO A 564 -51.86 28.56 -10.46
C PRO A 564 -52.08 27.04 -10.37
N THR A 565 -53.34 26.61 -10.22
CA THR A 565 -53.75 25.21 -10.28
C THR A 565 -53.32 24.54 -11.58
N ALA A 566 -53.44 23.22 -11.65
CA ALA A 566 -53.48 22.53 -12.94
C ALA A 566 -54.57 23.14 -13.84
N ALA A 567 -54.31 23.16 -15.15
CA ALA A 567 -55.24 23.73 -16.11
C ALA A 567 -56.43 22.81 -16.38
N VAL A 568 -57.62 23.39 -16.36
CA VAL A 568 -58.85 22.74 -16.84
C VAL A 568 -59.12 23.24 -18.25
N THR A 569 -59.32 22.31 -19.18
CA THR A 569 -59.64 22.65 -20.57
C THR A 569 -61.14 22.51 -20.78
N VAL A 570 -61.76 23.52 -21.40
CA VAL A 570 -63.17 23.49 -21.78
C VAL A 570 -63.32 23.95 -23.23
N THR A 571 -64.19 23.28 -23.97
CA THR A 571 -64.49 23.57 -25.38
C THR A 571 -65.92 24.06 -25.50
N LEU A 572 -66.12 25.19 -26.18
CA LEU A 572 -67.48 25.66 -26.45
C LEU A 572 -68.12 24.86 -27.58
N PRO A 573 -69.42 24.52 -27.49
CA PRO A 573 -70.14 23.90 -28.60
C PRO A 573 -70.17 24.82 -29.82
N GLU A 574 -70.22 24.25 -31.02
CA GLU A 574 -70.36 25.02 -32.26
C GLU A 574 -71.73 25.71 -32.33
N ALA A 575 -71.81 26.88 -32.99
CA ALA A 575 -73.05 27.61 -33.14
C ALA A 575 -74.06 26.83 -34.01
N GLY A 576 -75.09 26.24 -33.40
CA GLY A 576 -76.14 25.51 -34.10
C GLY A 576 -77.17 26.42 -34.77
N ASN A 577 -77.37 26.26 -36.08
CA ASN A 577 -78.56 26.75 -36.79
C ASN A 577 -79.79 25.95 -36.36
N GLY A 578 -80.78 26.59 -35.73
CA GLY A 578 -82.02 25.92 -35.32
C GLY A 578 -83.04 25.82 -36.46
N ASN A 579 -83.62 24.64 -36.69
CA ASN A 579 -85.08 24.50 -36.88
C ASN A 579 -85.60 23.04 -36.82
N GLY A 580 -86.58 22.82 -35.93
CA GLY A 580 -87.89 22.15 -36.17
C GLY A 580 -88.00 20.73 -36.78
N ASN A 581 -88.38 19.77 -35.92
CA ASN A 581 -89.43 18.74 -36.05
C ASN A 581 -89.79 18.10 -37.42
N GLY A 582 -89.76 16.76 -37.49
CA GLY A 582 -90.38 15.98 -38.58
C GLY A 582 -90.36 14.46 -38.36
N ASN A 583 -91.56 13.90 -38.21
CA ASN A 583 -91.90 12.48 -38.04
C ASN A 583 -91.68 11.67 -39.33
N GLY A 584 -91.37 10.37 -39.28
CA GLY A 584 -91.42 9.51 -40.48
C GLY A 584 -90.76 8.12 -40.38
N ASN A 585 -91.60 7.08 -40.47
CA ASN A 585 -91.29 5.65 -40.57
C ASN A 585 -90.33 5.26 -41.72
N GLY A 586 -89.71 4.07 -41.56
CA GLY A 586 -89.86 3.00 -42.56
C GLY A 586 -88.63 2.62 -43.39
N ASP A 587 -88.17 1.39 -43.15
CA ASP A 587 -87.69 0.38 -44.11
C ASP A 587 -86.47 0.64 -45.01
N GLY A 588 -85.46 -0.22 -44.82
CA GLY A 588 -85.16 -1.28 -45.82
C GLY A 588 -84.04 -1.05 -46.84
N ASN A 589 -83.07 -1.98 -46.82
CA ASN A 589 -82.11 -2.37 -47.87
C ASN A 589 -81.04 -1.33 -48.25
N GLY A 590 -79.76 -1.66 -48.45
CA GLY A 590 -79.04 -2.92 -48.55
C GLY A 590 -77.77 -2.65 -49.36
N GLU A 591 -76.69 -3.41 -49.09
CA GLU A 591 -75.55 -3.68 -50.00
C GLU A 591 -74.65 -2.46 -50.39
N ASN A 592 -73.33 -2.51 -50.60
CA ASN A 592 -72.29 -3.54 -50.72
C ASN A 592 -70.91 -2.85 -50.58
N GLY A 593 -69.87 -3.64 -50.28
CA GLY A 593 -68.45 -3.33 -50.53
C GLY A 593 -67.61 -3.25 -49.24
N GLU A 594 -67.03 -4.34 -48.74
CA GLU A 594 -65.73 -4.93 -49.18
C GLU A 594 -64.61 -3.89 -49.21
N ASN A 595 -63.36 -4.10 -48.77
CA ASN A 595 -62.54 -5.11 -48.10
C ASN A 595 -61.26 -4.29 -47.74
N GLY A 596 -60.45 -4.57 -46.73
CA GLY A 596 -60.34 -5.75 -45.90
C GLY A 596 -59.24 -5.61 -44.84
N ASP A 597 -59.18 -6.68 -44.06
CA ASP A 597 -58.01 -7.39 -43.54
C ASP A 597 -56.89 -6.55 -42.90
N GLY A 598 -56.68 -6.61 -41.60
CA GLY A 598 -56.23 -7.79 -40.83
C GLY A 598 -54.89 -7.39 -40.19
N VAL A 599 -54.44 -7.81 -39.01
CA VAL A 599 -54.64 -9.05 -38.26
C VAL A 599 -54.28 -8.75 -36.80
N TRP A 600 -55.04 -9.36 -35.89
CA TRP A 600 -54.78 -9.49 -34.45
C TRP A 600 -53.62 -10.46 -34.17
N PHE A 601 -52.74 -10.15 -33.21
CA PHE A 601 -52.09 -11.19 -32.41
C PHE A 601 -52.10 -10.81 -30.93
N GLY A 602 -52.72 -11.69 -30.15
CA GLY A 602 -52.68 -11.70 -28.69
C GLY A 602 -51.40 -12.34 -28.12
N PRO A 603 -51.31 -12.44 -26.79
CA PRO A 603 -50.05 -12.47 -26.03
C PRO A 603 -49.66 -13.88 -25.55
N PHE A 604 -48.38 -14.13 -25.25
CA PHE A 604 -47.98 -15.14 -24.24
C PHE A 604 -46.59 -14.83 -23.59
N PRO A 605 -46.31 -15.36 -22.37
CA PRO A 605 -45.26 -14.89 -21.45
C PRO A 605 -44.07 -15.91 -21.29
N PRO A 606 -43.37 -16.01 -20.13
CA PRO A 606 -41.91 -15.96 -19.99
C PRO A 606 -41.19 -17.33 -20.00
N VAL A 607 -39.85 -17.34 -20.13
CA VAL A 607 -39.02 -18.53 -19.83
C VAL A 607 -37.74 -18.16 -19.09
N PHE A 608 -37.49 -18.90 -18.01
CA PHE A 608 -36.29 -18.94 -17.16
C PHE A 608 -35.31 -20.04 -17.61
N PHE A 609 -34.02 -19.83 -17.29
CA PHE A 609 -32.89 -20.75 -17.06
C PHE A 609 -32.50 -21.86 -18.07
N LEU A 610 -31.24 -21.82 -18.52
CA LEU A 610 -30.15 -22.68 -17.99
C LEU A 610 -28.80 -21.96 -18.13
#